data_AF-A0A3S0U4E1-F1
#
_entry.id   AF-A0A3S0U4E1-F1
#
_cell.length_a   1.000
_cell.length_b   1.000
_cell.length_c   1.000
_cell.angle_alpha   90.00
_cell.angle_beta   90.00
_cell.angle_gamma   90.00
#
_symmetry.space_group_name_H-M   'P 1'
#
loop_
_entity.id
_entity.type
_entity.pdbx_description
1 polymer ?
#
loop_
_entity_poly.entity_id
_entity_poly.type
_entity_poly.pdbx_seq_one_letter_code
_entity_poly.pdbx_strand_id
1 'polypeptide(L)'
;MLKNIHRERVGKIIKAAIFIFILMKMELAFAERVRINDPEVSGYALDLCREWANNCGKPAADAYCRSKGFVEAIDFDVVYDSPPTRVINTRQICDQPGCDRIVTVVCRDRRHYHGYDYDGR
;
A
#
# COMPACT_ATOMS: atom_id res chain seq x y z
N MET A 1 39.65 34.24 -30.81
CA MET A 1 39.88 33.18 -29.80
C MET A 1 38.84 33.14 -28.66
N LEU A 2 38.40 34.27 -28.09
CA LEU A 2 37.43 34.31 -26.97
C LEU A 2 36.06 33.65 -27.25
N LYS A 3 35.55 33.69 -28.49
CA LYS A 3 34.24 33.12 -28.88
C LYS A 3 34.19 31.58 -28.78
N ASN A 4 35.30 30.88 -29.03
CA ASN A 4 35.36 29.41 -29.01
C ASN A 4 35.38 28.87 -27.58
N ILE A 5 36.12 29.55 -26.70
CA ILE A 5 36.20 29.22 -25.26
C ILE A 5 34.83 29.42 -24.59
N HIS A 6 34.09 30.46 -24.99
CA HIS A 6 32.74 30.71 -24.49
C HIS A 6 31.75 29.61 -24.94
N ARG A 7 31.84 29.16 -26.20
CA ARG A 7 30.97 28.10 -26.75
C ARG A 7 31.24 26.73 -26.11
N GLU A 8 32.49 26.39 -25.86
CA GLU A 8 32.87 25.14 -25.19
C GLU A 8 32.49 25.13 -23.70
N ARG A 9 32.71 26.25 -23.00
CA ARG A 9 32.31 26.39 -21.59
C ARG A 9 30.79 26.35 -21.45
N VAL A 10 30.06 27.07 -22.30
CA VAL A 10 28.59 27.04 -22.33
C VAL A 10 28.08 25.65 -22.71
N GLY A 11 28.67 24.96 -23.68
CA GLY A 11 28.28 23.60 -24.05
C GLY A 11 28.50 22.56 -22.94
N LYS A 12 29.60 22.67 -22.18
CA LYS A 12 29.86 21.82 -21.00
C LYS A 12 28.88 22.11 -19.87
N ILE A 13 28.58 23.39 -19.62
CA ILE A 13 27.60 23.82 -18.61
C ILE A 13 26.19 23.34 -18.98
N ILE A 14 25.78 23.46 -20.24
CA ILE A 14 24.48 22.97 -20.73
C ILE A 14 24.38 21.44 -20.58
N LYS A 15 25.41 20.69 -20.97
CA LYS A 15 25.42 19.22 -20.82
C LYS A 15 25.36 18.79 -19.35
N ALA A 16 26.09 19.46 -18.46
CA ALA A 16 26.05 19.20 -17.02
C ALA A 16 24.66 19.52 -16.44
N ALA A 17 24.04 20.64 -16.82
CA ALA A 17 22.71 21.02 -16.37
C ALA A 17 21.62 20.04 -16.84
N ILE A 18 21.70 19.55 -18.08
CA ILE A 18 20.78 18.53 -18.60
C ILE A 18 20.94 17.20 -17.84
N PHE A 19 22.18 16.78 -17.57
CA PHE A 19 22.45 15.57 -16.80
C PHE A 19 21.94 15.66 -15.36
N ILE A 20 22.16 16.80 -14.69
CA ILE A 20 21.63 17.09 -13.36
C ILE A 20 20.08 17.06 -13.37
N PHE A 21 19.44 17.65 -14.37
CA PHE A 21 17.99 17.64 -14.50
C PHE A 21 17.42 16.24 -14.74
N ILE A 22 18.11 15.40 -15.50
CA ILE A 22 17.74 13.98 -15.71
C ILE A 22 17.90 13.18 -14.41
N LEU A 23 18.98 13.41 -13.66
CA LEU A 23 19.19 12.76 -12.36
C LEU A 23 18.15 13.19 -11.31
N MET A 24 17.71 14.45 -11.32
CA MET A 24 16.68 14.97 -10.39
C MET A 24 15.26 14.49 -10.69
N LYS A 25 14.98 13.88 -11.85
CA LYS A 25 13.64 13.38 -12.20
C LYS A 25 13.31 12.00 -11.60
N MET A 26 14.24 11.34 -10.92
CA MET A 26 14.10 9.94 -10.50
C MET A 26 13.57 9.74 -9.07
N GLU A 27 13.25 10.83 -8.38
CA GLU A 27 12.62 10.86 -7.05
C GLU A 27 11.22 11.48 -7.28
N LEU A 28 10.07 10.99 -6.81
CA LEU A 28 9.70 10.07 -5.75
C LEU A 28 8.44 9.32 -6.22
N ALA A 29 8.53 7.99 -6.35
CA ALA A 29 7.35 7.14 -6.35
C ALA A 29 7.46 6.15 -5.18
N PHE A 30 7.68 6.69 -3.98
CA PHE A 30 7.45 5.91 -2.77
C PHE A 30 5.93 5.84 -2.59
N ALA A 31 5.30 4.78 -3.11
CA ALA A 31 3.97 4.43 -2.66
C ALA A 31 4.06 4.32 -1.14
N GLU A 32 3.51 5.28 -0.40
CA GLU A 32 3.57 5.27 1.06
C GLU A 32 2.85 4.01 1.55
N ARG A 33 3.59 3.15 2.25
CA ARG A 33 3.11 1.85 2.73
C ARG A 33 2.95 1.94 4.23
N VAL A 34 1.81 1.51 4.75
CA VAL A 34 1.55 1.46 6.19
C VAL A 34 1.48 0.00 6.61
N ARG A 35 2.41 -0.43 7.47
CA ARG A 35 2.37 -1.76 8.10
C ARG A 35 1.50 -1.70 9.36
N ILE A 36 0.56 -2.62 9.47
CA ILE A 36 -0.32 -2.78 10.62
C ILE A 36 -0.08 -4.19 11.16
N ASN A 37 0.42 -4.27 12.39
CA ASN A 37 0.58 -5.52 13.11
C ASN A 37 -0.71 -5.82 13.87
N ASP A 38 -1.04 -7.10 14.00
CA ASP A 38 -2.21 -7.59 14.74
C ASP A 38 -3.51 -6.88 14.33
N PRO A 39 -3.90 -6.92 13.04
CA PRO A 39 -5.09 -6.25 12.57
C PRO A 39 -6.34 -6.81 13.23
N GLU A 40 -7.21 -5.92 13.71
CA GLU A 40 -8.43 -6.28 14.45
C GLU A 40 -9.70 -5.71 13.83
N VAL A 41 -10.75 -6.53 13.86
CA VAL A 41 -12.12 -6.14 13.53
C VAL A 41 -12.94 -6.23 14.81
N SER A 42 -13.43 -5.10 15.31
CA SER A 42 -14.30 -5.04 16.50
C SER A 42 -13.72 -5.76 17.74
N GLY A 43 -12.40 -5.67 17.96
CA GLY A 43 -11.70 -6.27 19.10
C GLY A 43 -11.35 -7.76 18.96
N TYR A 44 -11.55 -8.35 17.77
CA TYR A 44 -11.12 -9.70 17.44
C TYR A 44 -10.10 -9.66 16.31
N ALA A 45 -9.23 -10.67 16.27
CA ALA A 45 -8.29 -10.85 15.18
C ALA A 45 -8.98 -10.85 13.81
N LEU A 46 -8.38 -10.21 12.81
CA LEU A 46 -8.87 -10.27 11.44
C LEU A 46 -8.81 -11.71 10.92
N ASP A 47 -9.98 -12.24 10.54
CA ASP A 47 -10.08 -13.53 9.86
C ASP A 47 -9.45 -13.49 8.46
N LEU A 48 -8.88 -14.61 8.03
CA LEU A 48 -8.31 -14.77 6.70
C LEU A 48 -9.37 -14.59 5.59
N CYS A 49 -10.64 -14.87 5.85
CA CYS A 49 -11.72 -14.80 4.90
C CYS A 49 -12.52 -13.49 4.99
N ARG A 50 -12.85 -12.92 3.83
CA ARG A 50 -13.61 -11.67 3.75
C ARG A 50 -15.08 -11.89 4.08
N GLU A 51 -15.65 -12.98 3.53
CA GLU A 51 -16.94 -13.55 3.88
C GLU A 51 -16.72 -14.94 4.48
N TRP A 52 -17.71 -15.50 5.16
CA TRP A 52 -17.58 -16.81 5.80
C TRP A 52 -17.10 -17.89 4.82
N ALA A 53 -15.91 -18.44 5.10
CA ALA A 53 -15.23 -19.44 4.28
C ALA A 53 -15.09 -19.07 2.78
N ASN A 54 -15.11 -17.77 2.44
CA ASN A 54 -15.08 -17.29 1.07
C ASN A 54 -14.20 -16.05 0.92
N ASN A 55 -13.61 -15.89 -0.26
CA ASN A 55 -12.76 -14.74 -0.61
C ASN A 55 -11.64 -14.52 0.43
N CYS A 56 -10.83 -15.56 0.65
CA CYS A 56 -9.80 -15.57 1.69
C CYS A 56 -8.43 -15.05 1.19
N GLY A 57 -7.60 -14.59 2.12
CA GLY A 57 -6.30 -13.96 1.82
C GLY A 57 -6.46 -12.51 1.40
N LYS A 58 -5.95 -12.18 0.20
CA LYS A 58 -5.92 -10.79 -0.31
C LYS A 58 -7.27 -10.06 -0.24
N PRO A 59 -8.42 -10.66 -0.58
CA PRO A 59 -9.70 -9.95 -0.49
C PRO A 59 -10.06 -9.50 0.94
N ALA A 60 -9.71 -10.28 1.97
CA ALA A 60 -9.91 -9.91 3.38
C ALA A 60 -8.93 -8.81 3.80
N ALA A 61 -7.65 -8.94 3.45
CA ALA A 61 -6.62 -7.93 3.71
C ALA A 61 -6.97 -6.59 3.03
N ASP A 62 -7.45 -6.63 1.79
CA ASP A 62 -7.90 -5.46 1.04
C ASP A 62 -9.11 -4.79 1.69
N ALA A 63 -10.10 -5.60 2.13
CA ALA A 63 -11.26 -5.09 2.84
C ALA A 63 -10.85 -4.40 4.15
N TYR A 64 -9.88 -4.98 4.87
CA TYR A 64 -9.32 -4.37 6.07
C TYR A 64 -8.65 -3.03 5.77
N CYS A 65 -7.73 -2.97 4.79
CA CYS A 65 -7.09 -1.72 4.39
C CYS A 65 -8.11 -0.65 4.00
N ARG A 66 -9.13 -1.01 3.19
CA ARG A 66 -10.20 -0.08 2.82
C ARG A 66 -11.00 0.41 4.02
N SER A 67 -11.30 -0.46 4.99
CA SER A 67 -12.00 -0.08 6.23
C SER A 67 -11.19 0.90 7.10
N LYS A 68 -9.87 0.94 6.94
CA LYS A 68 -8.97 1.90 7.60
C LYS A 68 -8.69 3.15 6.75
N GLY A 69 -9.32 3.29 5.59
CA GLY A 69 -9.16 4.44 4.71
C GLY A 69 -7.99 4.35 3.72
N PHE A 70 -7.36 3.18 3.58
CA PHE A 70 -6.31 2.94 2.58
C PHE A 70 -6.89 2.48 1.24
N VAL A 71 -6.03 2.31 0.22
CA VAL A 71 -6.47 1.84 -1.12
C VAL A 71 -6.71 0.33 -1.10
N GLU A 72 -5.68 -0.45 -0.79
CA GLU A 72 -5.68 -1.91 -0.81
C GLU A 72 -4.50 -2.45 0.02
N ALA A 73 -4.50 -3.76 0.27
CA ALA A 73 -3.35 -4.47 0.80
C ALA A 73 -2.37 -4.80 -0.34
N ILE A 74 -1.11 -4.53 -0.09
CA ILE A 74 0.01 -4.88 -0.99
C ILE A 74 0.81 -6.08 -0.49
N ASP A 75 0.68 -6.41 0.79
CA ASP A 75 1.29 -7.58 1.41
C ASP A 75 0.53 -7.95 2.71
N PHE A 76 0.59 -9.21 3.13
CA PHE A 76 0.02 -9.68 4.39
C PHE A 76 0.60 -11.03 4.81
N ASP A 77 0.70 -11.24 6.13
CA ASP A 77 1.16 -12.48 6.74
C ASP A 77 0.02 -13.17 7.47
N VAL A 78 0.01 -14.50 7.46
CA VAL A 78 -1.05 -15.34 8.01
C VAL A 78 -0.49 -16.31 9.04
N VAL A 79 -1.23 -16.54 10.11
CA VAL A 79 -1.03 -17.68 11.03
C VAL A 79 -2.27 -18.57 10.95
N TYR A 80 -2.03 -19.86 10.72
CA TYR A 80 -3.08 -20.86 10.61
C TYR A 80 -3.54 -21.35 11.98
N ASP A 81 -4.82 -21.75 12.06
CA ASP A 81 -5.44 -22.35 13.25
C ASP A 81 -5.23 -21.53 14.53
N SER A 82 -5.58 -20.24 14.47
CA SER A 82 -5.41 -19.26 15.55
C SER A 82 -6.73 -18.56 15.91
N PRO A 83 -7.75 -19.30 16.38
CA PRO A 83 -8.98 -18.71 16.87
C PRO A 83 -8.78 -17.92 18.19
N PRO A 84 -9.66 -16.96 18.51
CA PRO A 84 -10.81 -16.54 17.73
C PRO A 84 -10.47 -15.43 16.71
N THR A 85 -11.10 -15.51 15.54
CA THR A 85 -11.03 -14.49 14.49
C THR A 85 -12.42 -13.94 14.18
N ARG A 86 -12.49 -12.81 13.47
CA ARG A 86 -13.75 -12.21 13.02
C ARG A 86 -13.71 -11.89 11.55
N VAL A 87 -14.72 -12.40 10.84
CA VAL A 87 -14.95 -12.16 9.42
C VAL A 87 -15.39 -10.71 9.22
N ILE A 88 -14.65 -9.98 8.38
CA ILE A 88 -14.79 -8.53 8.26
C ILE A 88 -16.14 -8.08 7.67
N ASN A 89 -16.71 -8.80 6.69
CA ASN A 89 -17.97 -8.40 6.06
C ASN A 89 -19.22 -8.95 6.74
N THR A 90 -19.15 -10.14 7.33
CA THR A 90 -20.34 -10.84 7.86
C THR A 90 -20.50 -10.74 9.37
N ARG A 91 -19.53 -10.14 10.09
CA ARG A 91 -19.51 -9.98 11.56
C ARG A 91 -19.48 -11.29 12.35
N GLN A 92 -19.38 -12.43 11.68
CA GLN A 92 -19.28 -13.74 12.32
C GLN A 92 -17.93 -13.88 13.03
N ILE A 93 -17.96 -14.51 14.20
CA ILE A 93 -16.75 -14.90 14.93
C ILE A 93 -16.49 -16.37 14.58
N CYS A 94 -15.25 -16.68 14.23
CA CYS A 94 -14.77 -18.04 14.02
C CYS A 94 -13.93 -18.40 15.26
N ASP A 95 -14.47 -19.27 16.10
CA ASP A 95 -13.87 -19.72 17.36
C ASP A 95 -13.53 -21.23 17.35
N GLN A 96 -13.53 -21.82 16.15
CA GLN A 96 -13.30 -23.24 15.91
C GLN A 96 -11.87 -23.52 15.42
N PRO A 97 -11.41 -24.78 15.45
CA PRO A 97 -10.20 -25.17 14.74
C PRO A 97 -10.31 -24.86 13.23
N GLY A 98 -9.22 -24.41 12.63
CA GLY A 98 -9.12 -24.01 11.22
C GLY A 98 -9.48 -22.55 10.95
N CYS A 99 -9.75 -21.74 11.98
CA CYS A 99 -9.88 -20.30 11.82
C CYS A 99 -8.48 -19.67 11.73
N ASP A 100 -8.18 -19.09 10.56
CA ASP A 100 -6.87 -18.53 10.28
C ASP A 100 -6.85 -17.00 10.46
N ARG A 101 -5.75 -16.48 10.99
CA ARG A 101 -5.59 -15.06 11.33
C ARG A 101 -4.64 -14.38 10.38
N ILE A 102 -5.03 -13.19 9.87
CA ILE A 102 -4.05 -12.26 9.30
C ILE A 102 -3.33 -11.57 10.47
N VAL A 103 -2.02 -11.76 10.59
CA VAL A 103 -1.20 -11.23 11.71
C VAL A 103 -0.47 -9.95 11.35
N THR A 104 -0.24 -9.72 10.06
CA THR A 104 0.22 -8.42 9.55
C THR A 104 -0.48 -8.11 8.24
N VAL A 105 -0.79 -6.84 8.01
CA VAL A 105 -1.16 -6.32 6.70
C VAL A 105 -0.36 -5.06 6.37
N VAL A 106 0.09 -4.94 5.13
CA VAL A 106 0.71 -3.74 4.59
C VAL A 106 -0.26 -3.09 3.62
N CYS A 107 -0.72 -1.88 3.94
CA CYS A 107 -1.67 -1.13 3.14
C CYS A 107 -0.99 -0.05 2.30
N ARG A 108 -1.56 0.27 1.12
CA ARG A 108 -1.15 1.42 0.31
C ARG A 108 -1.88 2.70 0.74
N ASP A 109 -1.14 3.75 1.09
CA ASP A 109 -1.68 5.07 1.43
C ASP A 109 -2.41 5.72 0.24
N ARG A 110 -3.48 6.45 0.54
CA ARG A 110 -4.26 7.25 -0.42
C ARG A 110 -3.60 8.60 -0.74
N ARG A 111 -2.68 9.10 0.09
CA ARG A 111 -2.06 10.44 -0.08
C ARG A 111 -1.22 10.59 -1.36
N HIS A 112 -0.95 9.50 -2.09
CA HIS A 112 -0.33 9.51 -3.42
C HIS A 112 -1.22 8.88 -4.51
N TYR A 113 -2.47 8.52 -4.22
CA TYR A 113 -3.44 8.00 -5.18
C TYR A 113 -4.52 9.05 -5.48
N HIS A 114 -4.09 10.29 -5.77
CA HIS A 114 -4.96 11.30 -6.36
C HIS A 114 -5.09 11.02 -7.87
N GLY A 115 -5.83 9.96 -8.21
CA GLY A 115 -6.40 9.80 -9.53
C GLY A 115 -7.72 10.55 -9.58
N TYR A 116 -7.68 11.83 -9.98
CA TYR A 116 -8.83 12.67 -10.35
C TYR A 116 -10.12 12.44 -9.56
N ASP A 117 -10.29 13.21 -8.48
CA ASP A 117 -11.60 13.45 -7.87
C ASP A 117 -12.58 13.95 -8.94
N TYR A 118 -13.50 13.08 -9.38
CA TYR A 118 -14.84 13.51 -9.75
C TYR A 118 -15.72 13.28 -8.52
N ASP A 119 -15.94 14.36 -7.79
CA ASP A 119 -16.97 14.49 -6.77
C ASP A 119 -18.33 14.11 -7.36
N GLY A 120 -18.97 13.12 -6.75
CA GLY A 120 -20.27 12.58 -7.13
C GLY A 120 -21.29 12.75 -6.02
N ARG A 121 -21.30 13.89 -5.33
CA ARG A 121 -22.45 14.35 -4.55
C ARG A 121 -23.16 15.51 -5.23
#